data_AF-A0A7S0HZ04-F1
#
_entry.id   AF-A0A7S0HZ04-F1
#
_cell.length_a   1.000
_cell.length_b   1.000
_cell.length_c   1.000
_cell.angle_alpha   90.00
_cell.angle_beta   90.00
_cell.angle_gamma   90.00
#
_symmetry.space_group_name_H-M   'P 1'
#
loop_
_entity.id
_entity.type
_entity.pdbx_description
1 polymer ?
#
loop_
_entity_poly.entity_id
_entity_poly.type
_entity_poly.pdbx_seq_one_letter_code
_entity_poly.pdbx_strand_id
1 'polypeptide(L)'
;VQYDYHQPQALPAELKGSFSCVVIDPPFITSDVWLLYVQAAKYLLAPDGLVVCTTVIENAPLLEQHLGVRPNRYLPAIPSLPYQYAVYTNFHATLLDRPNPEVPHDPDAFLAPPPPPPQSAAPEEPLRGAGH
;
A
#
# COMPACT_ATOMS: atom_id res chain seq x y z
N VAL A 1 -2.51 27.25 0.81
CA VAL A 1 -2.55 26.67 2.17
C VAL A 1 -1.13 26.34 2.58
N GLN A 2 -0.63 26.86 3.70
CA GLN A 2 0.56 26.28 4.33
C GLN A 2 0.09 25.09 5.16
N TYR A 3 0.68 23.92 4.97
CA TYR A 3 0.22 22.67 5.60
C TYR A 3 1.38 21.99 6.32
N ASP A 4 1.13 21.57 7.56
CA ASP A 4 2.03 20.78 8.40
C ASP A 4 1.37 19.42 8.68
N TYR A 5 1.99 18.34 8.22
CA TYR A 5 1.40 17.00 8.35
C TYR A 5 1.33 16.51 9.80
N HIS A 6 2.07 17.11 10.74
CA HIS A 6 1.94 16.83 12.17
C HIS A 6 0.61 17.35 12.75
N GLN A 7 -0.08 18.23 12.02
CA GLN A 7 -1.40 18.76 12.36
C GLN A 7 -2.38 18.41 11.22
N PRO A 8 -2.73 17.13 11.03
CA PRO A 8 -3.34 16.65 9.79
C PRO A 8 -4.72 17.23 9.48
N GLN A 9 -5.41 17.80 10.48
CA GLN A 9 -6.72 18.43 10.34
C GLN A 9 -6.68 19.96 10.55
N ALA A 10 -5.51 20.57 10.72
CA ALA A 10 -5.34 22.04 10.77
C ALA A 10 -5.42 22.63 9.35
N LEU A 11 -6.55 22.35 8.69
CA LEU A 11 -6.88 22.75 7.34
C LEU A 11 -8.11 23.68 7.39
N PRO A 12 -8.26 24.60 6.42
CA PRO A 12 -9.44 25.44 6.35
C PRO A 12 -10.74 24.63 6.31
N ALA A 13 -11.76 25.06 7.06
CA ALA A 13 -13.00 24.32 7.25
C ALA A 13 -13.79 24.12 5.95
N GLU A 14 -13.67 25.07 5.02
CA GLU A 14 -14.26 25.02 3.68
C GLU A 14 -13.70 23.88 2.81
N LEU A 15 -12.54 23.31 3.18
CA LEU A 15 -11.94 22.19 2.46
C LEU A 15 -12.48 20.83 2.91
N LYS A 16 -13.18 20.78 4.05
CA LYS A 16 -13.68 19.54 4.62
C LYS A 16 -14.67 18.88 3.67
N GLY A 17 -14.39 17.65 3.27
CA GLY A 17 -15.25 16.87 2.37
C GLY A 17 -15.45 17.49 0.99
N SER A 18 -14.54 18.38 0.55
CA SER A 18 -14.69 19.14 -0.70
C SER A 18 -13.99 18.50 -1.89
N PHE A 19 -13.15 17.49 -1.67
CA PHE A 19 -12.34 16.85 -2.72
C PHE A 19 -12.93 15.51 -3.14
N SER A 20 -13.18 15.35 -4.44
CA SER A 20 -13.56 14.05 -5.02
C SER A 20 -12.38 13.08 -5.15
N CYS A 21 -11.14 13.56 -5.04
CA CYS A 21 -9.94 12.75 -5.14
C CYS A 21 -8.81 13.38 -4.32
N VAL A 22 -8.00 12.54 -3.67
CA VAL A 22 -6.72 12.94 -3.04
C VAL A 22 -5.57 12.11 -3.60
N VAL A 23 -4.42 12.77 -3.78
CA VAL A 23 -3.16 12.13 -4.16
C VAL A 23 -2.17 12.31 -3.02
N ILE A 24 -1.56 11.23 -2.55
CA ILE A 24 -0.75 11.23 -1.32
C ILE A 24 0.62 10.58 -1.57
N ASP A 25 1.68 11.37 -1.41
CA ASP A 25 3.08 10.92 -1.45
C ASP A 25 3.84 11.55 -0.26
N PRO A 26 3.83 10.90 0.91
CA PRO A 26 4.35 11.51 2.13
C PRO A 26 5.89 11.57 2.12
N PRO A 27 6.51 12.51 2.85
CA PRO A 27 7.97 12.61 2.95
C PRO A 27 8.60 11.40 3.66
N PHE A 28 7.81 10.64 4.42
CA PHE A 28 8.24 9.44 5.12
C PHE A 28 7.16 8.36 5.00
N ILE A 29 7.60 7.11 4.89
CA ILE A 29 6.75 5.94 4.66
C ILE A 29 6.47 5.12 5.93
N THR A 30 6.82 5.62 7.11
CA THR A 30 6.54 4.91 8.35
C THR A 30 5.05 4.87 8.62
N SER A 31 4.58 3.82 9.29
CA SER A 31 3.16 3.64 9.60
C SER A 31 2.58 4.81 10.40
N ASP A 32 3.34 5.39 11.35
CA ASP A 32 2.92 6.55 12.13
C ASP A 32 2.67 7.79 11.26
N VAL A 33 3.53 8.04 10.28
CA VAL A 33 3.34 9.15 9.33
C VAL A 33 2.12 8.87 8.45
N TRP A 34 1.95 7.63 7.98
CA TRP A 34 0.76 7.24 7.22
C TRP A 34 -0.54 7.46 7.99
N LEU A 35 -0.57 7.20 9.30
CA LEU A 35 -1.77 7.45 10.12
C LEU A 35 -2.14 8.95 10.21
N LEU A 36 -1.18 9.86 10.09
CA LEU A 36 -1.45 11.30 9.98
C LEU A 36 -2.05 11.66 8.62
N TYR A 37 -1.48 11.12 7.53
CA TYR A 37 -2.02 11.34 6.19
C TYR A 37 -3.40 10.71 5.98
N VAL A 38 -3.69 9.57 6.62
CA VAL A 38 -5.04 8.99 6.67
C VAL A 38 -6.04 9.96 7.29
N GLN A 39 -5.67 10.65 8.37
CA GLN A 39 -6.54 11.64 9.02
C GLN A 39 -6.81 12.84 8.10
N ALA A 40 -5.78 13.34 7.43
CA ALA A 40 -5.91 14.44 6.47
C ALA A 40 -6.78 14.06 5.27
N ALA A 41 -6.54 12.87 4.70
CA ALA A 41 -7.32 12.34 3.58
C ALA A 41 -8.80 12.23 3.95
N LYS A 42 -9.13 11.64 5.10
CA LYS A 42 -10.53 11.52 5.58
C LYS A 42 -11.19 12.86 5.88
N TYR A 43 -10.42 13.87 6.27
CA TYR A 43 -10.93 15.22 6.46
C TYR A 43 -11.31 15.88 5.12
N LEU A 44 -10.45 15.72 4.12
CA LEU A 44 -10.57 16.39 2.81
C LEU A 44 -11.55 15.69 1.85
N LEU A 45 -11.61 14.37 1.89
CA LEU A 45 -12.38 13.57 0.94
C LEU A 45 -13.89 13.73 1.11
N ALA A 46 -14.56 14.02 0.01
CA ALA A 46 -15.99 13.86 -0.13
C ALA A 46 -16.39 12.38 0.08
N PRO A 47 -17.67 12.09 0.39
CA PRO A 47 -18.19 10.73 0.37
C PRO A 47 -17.84 10.03 -0.96
N ASP A 48 -17.44 8.77 -0.89
CA ASP A 48 -17.00 7.95 -2.04
C ASP A 48 -15.83 8.54 -2.84
N GLY A 49 -15.06 9.44 -2.23
CA GLY A 49 -13.90 10.06 -2.85
C GLY A 49 -12.79 9.05 -3.17
N LEU A 50 -12.04 9.38 -4.22
CA LEU A 50 -10.98 8.55 -4.75
C LEU A 50 -9.65 8.82 -4.05
N VAL A 51 -8.85 7.78 -3.89
CA VAL A 51 -7.51 7.88 -3.31
C VAL A 51 -6.50 7.33 -4.30
N VAL A 52 -5.42 8.08 -4.51
CA VAL A 52 -4.21 7.61 -5.15
C VAL A 52 -3.06 7.84 -4.19
N CYS A 53 -2.25 6.83 -3.89
CA CYS A 53 -1.09 7.05 -3.04
C CYS A 53 0.10 6.14 -3.37
N THR A 54 1.29 6.52 -2.91
CA THR A 54 2.54 5.82 -3.17
C THR A 54 3.27 5.47 -1.88
N THR A 55 3.67 4.22 -1.73
CA THR A 55 4.49 3.75 -0.60
C THR A 55 5.06 2.36 -0.89
N VAL A 56 5.89 1.86 0.02
CA VAL A 56 6.34 0.46 0.07
C VAL A 56 5.21 -0.55 0.31
N ILE A 57 5.41 -1.79 -0.14
CA ILE A 57 4.39 -2.85 -0.14
C ILE A 57 3.90 -3.23 1.27
N GLU A 58 4.77 -3.08 2.26
CA GLU A 58 4.54 -3.38 3.68
C GLU A 58 3.40 -2.57 4.29
N ASN A 59 3.08 -1.40 3.72
CA ASN A 59 1.96 -0.57 4.18
C ASN A 59 0.61 -1.00 3.58
N ALA A 60 0.57 -1.99 2.67
CA ALA A 60 -0.68 -2.42 2.04
C ALA A 60 -1.80 -2.78 3.04
N PRO A 61 -1.56 -3.56 4.11
CA PRO A 61 -2.60 -3.89 5.07
C PRO A 61 -3.16 -2.65 5.80
N LEU A 62 -2.29 -1.72 6.19
CA LEU A 62 -2.68 -0.47 6.86
C LEU A 62 -3.54 0.38 5.93
N LEU A 63 -3.09 0.58 4.70
CA LEU A 63 -3.77 1.43 3.73
C LEU A 63 -5.11 0.84 3.28
N GLU A 64 -5.18 -0.48 3.08
CA GLU A 64 -6.43 -1.17 2.80
C GLU A 64 -7.43 -1.00 3.95
N GLN A 65 -6.99 -1.23 5.19
CA GLN A 65 -7.85 -1.08 6.37
C GLN A 65 -8.40 0.34 6.53
N HIS A 66 -7.58 1.37 6.26
CA HIS A 66 -7.95 2.75 6.59
C HIS A 66 -8.55 3.54 5.44
N LEU A 67 -8.15 3.28 4.20
CA LEU A 67 -8.53 4.03 3.00
C LEU A 67 -9.16 3.14 1.91
N GLY A 68 -9.21 1.82 2.10
CA GLY A 68 -9.77 0.90 1.11
C GLY A 68 -8.95 0.79 -0.18
N VAL A 69 -7.69 1.24 -0.16
CA VAL A 69 -6.83 1.20 -1.35
C VAL A 69 -6.09 -0.14 -1.44
N ARG A 70 -5.82 -0.58 -2.68
CA ARG A 70 -5.01 -1.77 -2.98
C ARG A 70 -3.86 -1.40 -3.92
N PRO A 71 -2.72 -2.10 -3.85
CA PRO A 71 -1.61 -1.84 -4.77
C PRO A 71 -1.99 -2.25 -6.19
N ASN A 72 -1.46 -1.51 -7.16
CA ASN A 72 -1.64 -1.74 -8.58
C ASN A 72 -0.39 -2.39 -9.20
N ARG A 73 -0.56 -3.05 -10.35
CA ARG A 73 0.55 -3.67 -11.11
C ARG A 73 1.53 -2.65 -11.67
N TYR A 74 1.11 -1.41 -11.86
CA TYR A 74 1.98 -0.31 -12.23
C TYR A 74 2.86 0.08 -11.04
N LEU A 75 4.17 -0.10 -11.19
CA LEU A 75 5.17 0.35 -10.23
C LEU A 75 5.77 1.69 -10.72
N PRO A 76 5.82 2.74 -9.89
CA PRO A 76 6.45 4.00 -10.26
C PRO A 76 7.97 3.81 -10.41
N ALA A 77 8.57 4.51 -11.39
CA ALA A 77 10.01 4.54 -11.54
C ALA A 77 10.62 5.50 -10.50
N ILE A 78 11.50 4.98 -9.65
CA ILE A 78 12.13 5.71 -8.54
C ILE A 78 13.64 5.43 -8.53
N PRO A 79 14.37 5.89 -9.57
CA PRO A 79 15.76 5.49 -9.82
C PRO A 79 16.74 5.92 -8.72
N SER A 80 16.37 6.91 -7.90
CA SER A 80 17.20 7.46 -6.83
C SER A 80 17.06 6.76 -5.48
N LEU A 81 16.21 5.75 -5.36
CA LEU A 81 15.91 5.08 -4.09
C LEU A 81 16.30 3.59 -4.15
N PRO A 82 16.82 3.02 -3.05
CA PRO A 82 17.22 1.61 -3.01
C PRO A 82 16.03 0.64 -2.84
N TYR A 83 14.81 1.17 -2.71
CA TYR A 83 13.58 0.41 -2.51
C TYR A 83 12.54 0.79 -3.56
N GLN A 84 11.61 -0.14 -3.80
CA GLN A 84 10.53 0.01 -4.76
C GLN A 84 9.22 0.35 -4.03
N TYR A 85 8.44 1.26 -4.60
CA TYR A 85 7.08 1.59 -4.16
C TYR A 85 6.06 0.92 -5.08
N ALA A 86 4.83 0.81 -4.60
CA ALA A 86 3.64 0.58 -5.40
C ALA A 86 2.76 1.83 -5.43
N VAL A 87 1.93 1.95 -6.47
CA VAL A 87 0.80 2.89 -6.51
C VAL A 87 -0.44 2.18 -5.99
N TYR A 88 -1.19 2.82 -5.10
CA TYR A 88 -2.39 2.29 -4.49
C TYR A 88 -3.60 3.11 -4.88
N THR A 89 -4.73 2.44 -5.13
CA THR A 89 -6.01 3.08 -5.43
C THR A 89 -7.19 2.35 -4.78
N ASN A 90 -8.27 3.07 -4.48
CA ASN A 90 -9.56 2.49 -4.04
C ASN A 90 -10.55 2.31 -5.20
N PHE A 91 -10.05 2.42 -6.43
CA PHE A 91 -10.79 2.25 -7.67
C PHE A 91 -9.93 1.49 -8.68
N HIS A 92 -10.60 0.83 -9.63
CA HIS A 92 -9.93 0.14 -10.73
C HIS A 92 -9.54 1.12 -11.84
N ALA A 93 -8.30 1.03 -12.32
CA ALA A 93 -7.78 1.84 -13.41
C ALA A 93 -6.96 0.99 -14.38
N THR A 94 -7.48 0.79 -15.59
CA THR A 94 -6.86 -0.06 -16.63
C THR A 94 -5.42 0.31 -16.98
N LEU A 95 -5.04 1.58 -16.80
CA LEU A 95 -3.66 2.03 -17.01
C LEU A 95 -2.72 1.63 -15.87
N LEU A 96 -3.23 1.55 -14.64
CA LEU A 96 -2.47 1.13 -13.47
C LEU A 96 -2.38 -0.40 -13.35
N ASP A 97 -3.21 -1.16 -14.07
CA ASP A 97 -3.09 -2.62 -14.15
C ASP A 97 -1.98 -3.10 -15.11
N ARG A 98 -1.28 -2.17 -15.76
CA ARG A 98 -0.20 -2.50 -16.69
C ARG A 98 1.16 -2.27 -16.01
N PRO A 99 2.13 -3.19 -16.20
CA PRO A 99 3.50 -2.94 -15.76
C PRO A 99 4.06 -1.65 -16.35
N ASN A 100 4.84 -0.91 -15.56
CA ASN A 100 5.60 0.23 -16.06
C ASN A 100 6.86 -0.28 -16.80
N PRO A 101 7.05 -0.01 -18.10
CA PRO A 101 8.23 -0.48 -18.83
C PRO A 101 9.55 0.13 -18.34
N GLU A 102 9.51 1.22 -17.57
CA GLU A 102 10.70 1.86 -16.98
C GLU A 102 11.21 1.12 -15.74
N VAL A 103 10.40 0.22 -15.16
CA VAL A 103 10.75 -0.53 -13.96
C VAL A 103 11.16 -1.95 -14.36
N PRO A 104 12.40 -2.39 -14.08
CA PRO A 104 12.90 -3.70 -14.52
C PRO A 104 12.36 -4.88 -13.68
N HIS A 105 11.57 -4.62 -12.66
CA HIS A 105 11.03 -5.63 -11.74
C HIS A 105 9.72 -6.22 -12.26
N ASP A 106 9.52 -7.53 -12.07
CA ASP A 106 8.23 -8.17 -12.29
C ASP A 106 7.24 -7.70 -11.19
N PRO A 107 6.16 -6.98 -11.54
CA PRO A 107 5.21 -6.49 -10.56
C PRO A 107 4.45 -7.63 -9.87
N ASP A 108 4.22 -8.77 -10.53
CA ASP A 108 3.47 -9.86 -9.91
C ASP A 108 4.30 -10.52 -8.80
N ALA A 109 5.60 -10.66 -9.02
CA ALA A 109 6.53 -11.14 -7.99
C ALA A 109 6.68 -10.14 -6.83
N PHE A 110 6.71 -8.84 -7.12
CA PHE A 110 6.83 -7.78 -6.09
C PHE A 110 5.60 -7.67 -5.20
N LEU A 111 4.41 -7.84 -5.78
CA LEU A 111 3.13 -7.72 -5.07
C LEU A 111 2.68 -9.02 -4.40
N ALA A 112 3.38 -10.13 -4.64
CA ALA A 112 3.04 -11.41 -4.06
C ALA A 112 3.09 -11.34 -2.52
N PRO A 113 2.13 -11.94 -1.82
CA PRO A 113 2.23 -12.10 -0.37
C PRO A 113 3.48 -12.94 -0.04
N PRO A 114 4.07 -12.75 1.16
CA PRO A 114 5.19 -13.56 1.57
C PRO A 114 4.80 -15.05 1.53
N PRO A 115 5.73 -15.94 1.13
CA PRO A 115 5.45 -17.37 1.12
C PRO A 115 5.03 -17.82 2.54
N PRO A 116 4.11 -18.79 2.65
CA PRO A 116 3.75 -19.33 3.95
C PRO A 116 5.00 -19.87 4.65
N PRO A 117 5.08 -19.77 6.00
CA PRO A 117 6.20 -20.33 6.74
C PRO A 117 6.34 -21.83 6.42
N PRO A 118 7.58 -22.37 6.37
CA PRO A 118 7.79 -23.79 6.12
C PRO A 118 7.00 -24.60 7.16
N GLN A 119 6.13 -25.48 6.69
CA GLN A 119 5.42 -26.41 7.57
C GLN A 119 6.48 -27.29 8.24
N SER A 120 6.54 -27.27 9.58
CA SER A 120 7.43 -28.15 10.33
C SER A 120 7.18 -29.58 9.85
N ALA A 121 8.22 -30.24 9.34
CA ALA A 121 8.14 -31.63 8.92
C ALA A 121 7.48 -32.44 10.05
N ALA A 122 6.41 -33.15 9.72
CA ALA A 122 5.81 -34.11 10.64
C ALA A 122 6.91 -35.09 11.09
N PRO A 123 6.98 -35.48 12.37
CA PRO A 123 7.94 -36.48 12.80
C PRO A 123 7.70 -37.76 11.99
N GLU A 124 8.76 -38.28 11.36
CA GLU A 124 8.73 -39.58 10.67
C GLU A 124 8.15 -40.63 11.63
N GLU A 125 7.07 -41.30 11.22
CA GLU A 125 6.56 -42.46 11.94
C GLU A 125 7.67 -43.51 12.03
N PRO A 126 7.93 -44.10 13.22
CA PRO A 126 8.91 -45.16 13.32
C PRO A 126 8.43 -46.34 12.50
N LEU A 127 9.28 -46.75 11.56
CA LEU A 127 9.15 -47.92 10.70
C LEU A 127 8.72 -49.13 11.57
N ARG A 128 7.44 -49.53 11.48
CA ARG A 128 7.00 -50.80 12.06
C ARG A 128 7.70 -51.92 11.29
N GLY A 129 8.77 -52.43 11.89
CA GLY A 129 9.46 -53.63 11.43
C GLY A 129 8.47 -54.78 11.35
N ALA A 130 8.28 -55.28 10.13
CA ALA A 130 7.61 -56.53 9.84
C ALA A 130 8.64 -57.67 9.97
N GLY A 131 8.23 -58.74 10.67
CA GLY A 131 8.63 -60.12 10.41
C GLY A 131 10.05 -60.55 10.79
N HIS A 132 10.16 -61.40 11.81
CA HIS A 132 10.29 -62.86 11.64
C HIS A 132 10.11 -63.58 12.99
#